data_AF-A0A959V6P9-F1
#
_entry.id   AF-A0A959V6P9-F1
#
_cell.length_a   1.000
_cell.length_b   1.000
_cell.length_c   1.000
_cell.angle_alpha   90.00
_cell.angle_beta   90.00
_cell.angle_gamma   90.00
#
_symmetry.space_group_name_H-M   'P 1'
#
loop_
_entity.id
_entity.type
_entity.pdbx_description
1 polymer ?
#
loop_
_entity_poly.entity_id
_entity_poly.type
_entity_poly.pdbx_seq_one_letter_code
_entity_poly.pdbx_strand_id
1 'polypeptide(L)'
;LSAVGLQPGAIDLIRFNLLSGGVSPERLIVRMGHAVPGPDSVYQESGLQTVYDLQPAFSLPGVRTLTLREPFVWDGVSDIVLDLAIRNQGTGAGPALSATDLGVPAGLLQSGREGHIRVNDDRVGLDPAPFAQLDQEVTLMFWCAGDPAALPANTSILEAVNAQGERVLNIHLPWSNGRIYWDAGQDGTGYDRIDKQATAAEYAGGPTHWAFTKNTATGTLRIYRNGVLWHSGTGAVRSLAGITRVVLAANANGGNPYAGLIDDVQVFGTELDAATIAAWMDRR
;
A
#
# COMPACT_ATOMS: atom_id res chain seq x y z
N LEU A 1 -2.14 -32.72 17.89
CA LEU A 1 -0.80 -32.79 17.24
C LEU A 1 0.18 -33.66 18.03
N SER A 2 0.29 -33.52 19.36
CA SER A 2 1.08 -34.43 20.21
C SER A 2 0.66 -35.91 20.12
N ALA A 3 -0.65 -36.18 20.02
CA ALA A 3 -1.20 -37.54 19.88
C ALA A 3 -0.81 -38.25 18.56
N VAL A 4 -0.34 -37.51 17.55
CA VAL A 4 0.18 -38.06 16.28
C VAL A 4 1.72 -37.99 16.21
N GLY A 5 2.38 -37.71 17.34
CA GLY A 5 3.84 -37.72 17.46
C GLY A 5 4.56 -36.44 17.03
N LEU A 6 3.82 -35.37 16.68
CA LEU A 6 4.43 -34.07 16.37
C LEU A 6 4.90 -33.39 17.66
N GLN A 7 6.14 -32.91 17.65
CA GLN A 7 6.80 -32.23 18.76
C GLN A 7 7.16 -30.79 18.35
N PRO A 8 7.20 -29.84 19.30
CA PRO A 8 7.79 -28.53 19.04
C PRO A 8 9.24 -28.68 18.57
N GLY A 9 9.71 -27.77 17.73
CA GLY A 9 11.07 -27.84 17.21
C GLY A 9 11.29 -27.05 15.94
N ALA A 10 12.54 -27.11 15.46
CA ALA A 10 12.95 -26.47 14.23
C ALA A 10 12.33 -27.18 13.01
N ILE A 11 11.81 -26.40 12.08
CA ILE A 11 11.48 -26.81 10.73
C ILE A 11 12.57 -26.25 9.83
N ASP A 12 13.29 -27.14 9.14
CA ASP A 12 14.39 -26.76 8.24
C ASP A 12 14.01 -26.82 6.76
N LEU A 13 12.95 -27.56 6.42
CA LEU A 13 12.59 -27.91 5.05
C LEU A 13 11.08 -27.75 4.83
N ILE A 14 10.71 -27.19 3.68
CA ILE A 14 9.33 -27.21 3.18
C ILE A 14 9.30 -28.02 1.89
N ARG A 15 8.30 -28.88 1.72
CA ARG A 15 8.14 -29.70 0.52
C ARG A 15 6.83 -29.40 -0.19
N PHE A 16 6.91 -29.12 -1.49
CA PHE A 16 5.78 -28.94 -2.39
C PHE A 16 5.73 -30.11 -3.36
N ASN A 17 4.58 -30.78 -3.49
CA ASN A 17 4.40 -31.80 -4.52
C ASN A 17 3.84 -31.15 -5.78
N LEU A 18 4.65 -31.05 -6.84
CA LEU A 18 4.23 -30.45 -8.10
C LEU A 18 3.55 -31.49 -8.99
N LEU A 19 2.29 -31.27 -9.36
CA LEU A 19 1.56 -32.08 -10.35
C LEU A 19 2.12 -31.86 -11.76
N SER A 20 2.51 -30.62 -12.07
CA SER A 20 3.21 -30.24 -13.29
C SER A 20 4.27 -29.19 -12.99
N GLY A 21 5.35 -29.20 -13.75
CA GLY A 21 6.29 -28.08 -13.80
C GLY A 21 5.67 -26.86 -14.50
N GLY A 22 6.38 -25.74 -14.46
CA GLY A 22 5.99 -24.53 -15.19
C GLY A 22 7.14 -23.52 -15.20
N VAL A 23 6.83 -22.27 -15.55
CA VAL A 23 7.80 -21.18 -15.39
C VAL A 23 8.10 -21.06 -13.90
N SER A 24 9.36 -21.33 -13.53
CA SER A 24 9.78 -21.20 -12.14
C SER A 24 9.80 -19.71 -11.76
N PRO A 25 9.33 -19.37 -10.54
CA PRO A 25 9.51 -18.03 -9.98
C PRO A 25 10.93 -17.52 -10.18
N GLU A 26 11.14 -16.28 -10.62
CA GLU A 26 12.48 -15.67 -10.64
C GLU A 26 13.01 -15.46 -9.22
N ARG A 27 12.08 -15.18 -8.30
CA ARG A 27 12.33 -15.10 -6.86
C ARG A 27 11.09 -15.59 -6.12
N LEU A 28 11.29 -16.43 -5.12
CA LEU A 28 10.29 -16.81 -4.14
C LEU A 28 10.77 -16.38 -2.77
N ILE A 29 9.96 -15.60 -2.07
CA ILE A 29 10.12 -15.29 -0.66
C ILE A 29 9.08 -16.12 0.09
N VAL A 30 9.52 -16.84 1.12
CA VAL A 30 8.64 -17.53 2.07
C VAL A 30 8.85 -16.91 3.43
N ARG A 31 7.77 -16.43 4.04
CA ARG A 31 7.75 -16.09 5.46
C ARG A 31 6.89 -17.09 6.22
N MET A 32 7.31 -17.41 7.44
CA MET A 32 6.59 -18.29 8.34
C MET A 32 6.28 -17.56 9.64
N GLY A 33 5.11 -17.84 10.21
CA GLY A 33 4.71 -17.33 11.53
C GLY A 33 3.81 -18.32 12.24
N HIS A 34 3.67 -18.16 13.54
CA HIS A 34 2.59 -18.78 14.30
C HIS A 34 1.31 -17.99 14.02
N ALA A 35 0.22 -18.69 13.73
CA ALA A 35 -1.08 -18.09 13.47
C ALA A 35 -1.54 -17.30 14.71
N VAL A 36 -1.93 -16.05 14.51
CA VAL A 36 -2.56 -15.23 15.54
C VAL A 36 -4.08 -15.33 15.44
N PRO A 37 -4.83 -15.29 16.56
CA PRO A 37 -6.29 -15.27 16.50
C PRO A 37 -6.81 -14.07 15.71
N GLY A 38 -7.66 -14.33 14.70
CA GLY A 38 -8.24 -13.32 13.82
C GLY A 38 -9.18 -13.94 12.79
N PRO A 39 -9.94 -13.13 12.03
CA PRO A 39 -10.76 -13.64 10.94
C PRO A 39 -9.88 -14.11 9.76
N ASP A 40 -10.26 -15.22 9.12
CA ASP A 40 -9.53 -15.81 7.98
C ASP A 40 -9.44 -14.89 6.75
N SER A 41 -10.19 -13.79 6.75
CA SER A 41 -10.20 -12.76 5.70
C SER A 41 -9.16 -11.65 5.89
N VAL A 42 -8.38 -11.67 6.98
CA VAL A 42 -7.41 -10.61 7.29
C VAL A 42 -6.00 -11.16 7.22
N TYR A 43 -5.14 -10.47 6.47
CA TYR A 43 -3.74 -10.83 6.32
C TYR A 43 -2.99 -10.62 7.65
N GLN A 44 -2.21 -11.62 8.08
CA GLN A 44 -1.37 -11.51 9.27
C GLN A 44 -0.09 -10.77 8.93
N GLU A 45 0.06 -9.55 9.44
CA GLU A 45 1.21 -8.70 9.12
C GLU A 45 2.39 -8.86 10.09
N SER A 46 2.15 -9.39 11.29
CA SER A 46 3.13 -9.48 12.37
C SER A 46 3.50 -10.94 12.70
N GLY A 47 4.66 -11.11 13.35
CA GLY A 47 5.14 -12.45 13.74
C GLY A 47 5.61 -13.33 12.57
N LEU A 48 5.75 -12.75 11.37
CA LEU A 48 6.29 -13.42 10.19
C LEU A 48 7.82 -13.25 10.12
N GLN A 49 8.55 -14.35 9.98
CA GLN A 49 9.99 -14.37 9.72
C GLN A 49 10.28 -14.88 8.31
N THR A 50 11.19 -14.23 7.59
CA THR A 50 11.64 -14.69 6.27
C THR A 50 12.53 -15.92 6.42
N VAL A 51 12.02 -17.06 5.98
CA VAL A 51 12.71 -18.36 6.08
C VAL A 51 13.31 -18.81 4.75
N TYR A 52 12.86 -18.25 3.62
CA TYR A 52 13.39 -18.54 2.29
C TYR A 52 13.32 -17.29 1.42
N ASP A 53 14.38 -17.04 0.65
CA ASP A 53 14.44 -15.92 -0.29
C ASP A 53 15.47 -16.26 -1.39
N LEU A 54 15.01 -17.02 -2.38
CA LEU A 54 15.83 -17.58 -3.45
C LEU A 54 14.98 -17.85 -4.68
N GLN A 55 15.63 -18.11 -5.82
CA GLN A 55 14.99 -18.68 -6.99
C GLN A 55 14.72 -20.18 -6.78
N PRO A 56 13.46 -20.67 -6.76
CA PRO A 56 13.16 -22.08 -6.61
C PRO A 56 13.27 -22.85 -7.94
N ALA A 57 13.51 -24.16 -7.87
CA ALA A 57 13.59 -25.04 -9.04
C ALA A 57 12.27 -25.80 -9.27
N PHE A 58 11.24 -25.13 -9.82
CA PHE A 58 9.89 -25.67 -9.99
C PHE A 58 9.52 -26.00 -11.45
N SER A 59 10.51 -26.24 -12.31
CA SER A 59 10.33 -26.43 -13.76
C SER A 59 9.85 -27.83 -14.17
N LEU A 60 9.84 -28.79 -13.25
CA LEU A 60 9.48 -30.20 -13.50
C LEU A 60 8.50 -30.70 -12.42
N PRO A 61 7.71 -31.75 -12.67
CA PRO A 61 6.82 -32.34 -11.67
C PRO A 61 7.57 -33.11 -10.55
N GLY A 62 6.85 -33.46 -9.50
CA GLY A 62 7.33 -34.23 -8.35
C GLY A 62 7.61 -33.37 -7.12
N VAL A 63 8.13 -34.00 -6.07
CA VAL A 63 8.43 -33.31 -4.80
C VAL A 63 9.57 -32.32 -5.00
N ARG A 64 9.36 -31.07 -4.57
CA ARG A 64 10.34 -30.00 -4.53
C ARG A 64 10.54 -29.57 -3.10
N THR A 65 11.80 -29.56 -2.68
CA THR A 65 12.18 -29.19 -1.32
C THR A 65 12.78 -27.79 -1.36
N LEU A 66 12.25 -26.90 -0.54
CA LEU A 66 12.89 -25.65 -0.18
C LEU A 66 13.66 -25.87 1.12
N THR A 67 14.96 -25.61 1.09
CA THR A 67 15.78 -25.57 2.30
C THR A 67 15.71 -24.16 2.86
N LEU A 68 15.26 -24.05 4.10
CA LEU A 68 15.12 -22.75 4.76
C LEU A 68 16.52 -22.18 5.07
N ARG A 69 16.68 -20.87 4.87
CA ARG A 69 17.90 -20.14 5.25
C ARG A 69 18.04 -20.06 6.77
N GLU A 70 16.91 -19.87 7.44
CA GLU A 70 16.78 -19.86 8.89
C GLU A 70 15.67 -20.84 9.29
N PRO A 71 15.95 -21.79 10.21
CA PRO A 71 14.92 -22.73 10.65
C PRO A 71 13.77 -22.01 11.37
N PHE A 72 12.54 -22.37 11.05
CA PHE A 72 11.37 -21.88 11.77
C PHE A 72 11.17 -22.70 13.06
N VAL A 73 11.26 -22.07 14.23
CA VAL A 73 11.01 -22.76 15.51
C VAL A 73 9.51 -22.79 15.79
N TRP A 74 8.90 -23.96 15.57
CA TRP A 74 7.49 -24.18 15.86
C TRP A 74 7.25 -24.48 17.34
N ASP A 75 6.16 -23.92 17.89
CA ASP A 75 5.83 -23.99 19.33
C ASP A 75 5.10 -25.29 19.73
N GLY A 76 4.73 -26.12 18.75
CA GLY A 76 4.00 -27.36 18.98
C GLY A 76 2.50 -27.18 19.19
N VAL A 77 2.00 -25.95 19.15
CA VAL A 77 0.63 -25.59 19.56
C VAL A 77 -0.10 -24.81 18.47
N SER A 78 0.48 -23.71 17.99
CA SER A 78 -0.17 -22.80 17.06
C SER A 78 -0.15 -23.37 15.64
N ASP A 79 -1.14 -23.00 14.83
CA ASP A 79 -1.06 -23.25 13.39
C ASP A 79 0.10 -22.46 12.78
N ILE A 80 0.59 -22.92 11.63
CA ILE A 80 1.67 -22.27 10.90
C ILE A 80 1.06 -21.48 9.75
N VAL A 81 1.35 -20.18 9.70
CA VAL A 81 1.04 -19.33 8.56
C VAL A 81 2.23 -19.35 7.62
N LEU A 82 1.94 -19.56 6.33
CA LEU A 82 2.88 -19.41 5.23
C LEU A 82 2.46 -18.21 4.38
N ASP A 83 3.35 -17.23 4.29
CA ASP A 83 3.25 -16.15 3.31
C ASP A 83 4.23 -16.42 2.16
N LEU A 84 3.72 -16.40 0.93
CA LEU A 84 4.43 -16.75 -0.29
C LEU A 84 4.36 -15.58 -1.27
N ALA A 85 5.49 -14.90 -1.47
CA ALA A 85 5.62 -13.83 -2.45
C ALA A 85 6.47 -14.29 -3.63
N ILE A 86 5.94 -14.17 -4.84
CA ILE A 86 6.59 -14.57 -6.10
C ILE A 86 6.84 -13.34 -6.94
N ARG A 87 8.06 -13.20 -7.47
CA ARG A 87 8.37 -12.27 -8.56
C ARG A 87 8.58 -13.01 -9.86
N ASN A 88 7.92 -12.54 -10.92
CA ASN A 88 8.06 -13.03 -12.30
C ASN A 88 7.93 -11.87 -13.29
N GLN A 89 8.80 -11.81 -14.29
CA GLN A 89 8.70 -10.82 -15.39
C GLN A 89 7.96 -11.39 -16.62
N GLY A 90 7.77 -12.72 -16.69
CA GLY A 90 7.09 -13.42 -17.80
C GLY A 90 5.60 -13.65 -17.57
N THR A 91 4.88 -14.02 -18.64
CA THR A 91 3.43 -14.31 -18.65
C THR A 91 3.09 -15.81 -18.74
N GLY A 92 4.06 -16.70 -18.45
CA GLY A 92 3.86 -18.14 -18.52
C GLY A 92 3.15 -18.72 -17.29
N ALA A 93 2.46 -19.86 -17.47
CA ALA A 93 1.87 -20.59 -16.37
C ALA A 93 2.95 -21.10 -15.40
N GLY A 94 2.73 -20.87 -14.11
CA GLY A 94 3.56 -21.41 -13.04
C GLY A 94 3.34 -22.92 -12.82
N PRO A 95 4.10 -23.54 -11.91
CA PRO A 95 3.90 -24.94 -11.53
C PRO A 95 2.52 -25.17 -10.90
N ALA A 96 1.94 -26.35 -11.13
CA ALA A 96 0.70 -26.76 -10.46
C ALA A 96 1.04 -27.56 -9.19
N LEU A 97 0.52 -27.11 -8.04
CA LEU A 97 0.69 -27.79 -6.76
C LEU A 97 -0.39 -28.85 -6.56
N SER A 98 -0.01 -29.97 -5.94
CA SER A 98 -0.98 -30.90 -5.37
C SER A 98 -1.51 -30.30 -4.08
N ALA A 99 -2.83 -30.14 -4.00
CA ALA A 99 -3.53 -29.58 -2.84
C ALA A 99 -4.86 -30.32 -2.62
N THR A 100 -5.39 -30.25 -1.40
CA THR A 100 -6.73 -30.73 -1.05
C THR A 100 -7.62 -29.51 -0.83
N ASP A 101 -8.78 -29.48 -1.48
CA ASP A 101 -9.80 -28.46 -1.22
C ASP A 101 -10.48 -28.75 0.12
N LEU A 102 -10.42 -27.78 1.04
CA LEU A 102 -11.02 -27.88 2.37
C LEU A 102 -12.48 -27.40 2.39
N GLY A 103 -13.00 -26.83 1.30
CA GLY A 103 -14.35 -26.28 1.23
C GLY A 103 -14.57 -25.04 2.10
N VAL A 104 -13.51 -24.46 2.65
CA VAL A 104 -13.49 -23.22 3.45
C VAL A 104 -12.35 -22.31 2.98
N PRO A 105 -12.49 -20.97 3.03
CA PRO A 105 -11.39 -20.07 2.73
C PRO A 105 -10.24 -20.29 3.72
N ALA A 106 -9.11 -20.78 3.22
CA ALA A 106 -7.92 -21.09 4.02
C ALA A 106 -6.68 -20.27 3.58
N GLY A 107 -6.90 -19.17 2.85
CA GLY A 107 -5.83 -18.32 2.37
C GLY A 107 -6.34 -17.07 1.66
N LEU A 108 -5.47 -16.07 1.62
CA LEU A 108 -5.63 -14.85 0.84
C LEU A 108 -4.70 -14.92 -0.37
N LEU A 109 -5.20 -14.54 -1.55
CA LEU A 109 -4.41 -14.49 -2.78
C LEU A 109 -4.48 -13.09 -3.37
N GLN A 110 -3.33 -12.44 -3.49
CA GLN A 110 -3.17 -11.28 -4.35
C GLN A 110 -2.52 -11.73 -5.66
N SER A 111 -3.28 -11.74 -6.74
CA SER A 111 -2.81 -12.08 -8.08
C SER A 111 -2.78 -10.85 -8.98
N GLY A 112 -1.63 -10.53 -9.57
CA GLY A 112 -1.48 -9.41 -10.50
C GLY A 112 -0.02 -8.99 -10.67
N ARG A 113 0.28 -8.24 -11.73
CA ARG A 113 1.53 -7.48 -11.76
C ARG A 113 1.37 -6.29 -10.82
N GLU A 114 2.38 -6.08 -9.98
CA GLU A 114 2.66 -4.75 -9.45
C GLU A 114 2.78 -3.79 -10.63
N GLY A 115 1.99 -2.72 -10.59
CA GLY A 115 1.90 -1.81 -11.71
C GLY A 115 1.21 -0.54 -11.27
N HIS A 116 1.66 0.56 -11.85
CA HIS A 116 1.07 1.86 -11.68
C HIS A 116 -0.09 2.06 -12.65
N ILE A 117 -1.03 2.94 -12.28
CA ILE A 117 -1.86 3.59 -13.29
C ILE A 117 -1.05 4.70 -13.95
N ARG A 118 -1.13 4.82 -15.28
CA ARG A 118 -0.66 5.99 -16.01
C ARG A 118 -1.86 6.89 -16.26
N VAL A 119 -1.75 8.14 -15.87
CA VAL A 119 -2.82 9.13 -16.00
C VAL A 119 -2.33 10.34 -16.78
N ASN A 120 -3.15 10.83 -17.70
CA ASN A 120 -2.93 12.06 -18.45
C ASN A 120 -4.27 12.55 -19.02
N ASP A 121 -4.90 13.52 -18.35
CA ASP A 121 -6.30 13.92 -18.58
C ASP A 121 -7.34 12.86 -18.15
N ASP A 122 -6.96 12.03 -17.16
CA ASP A 122 -7.82 11.00 -16.59
C ASP A 122 -8.46 11.45 -15.26
N ARG A 123 -9.57 10.81 -14.91
CA ARG A 123 -10.17 10.90 -13.58
C ARG A 123 -10.56 9.50 -13.11
N VAL A 124 -10.21 9.16 -11.88
CA VAL A 124 -10.55 7.87 -11.28
C VAL A 124 -11.38 8.13 -10.03
N GLY A 125 -12.64 7.70 -10.06
CA GLY A 125 -13.50 7.73 -8.87
C GLY A 125 -13.06 6.65 -7.89
N LEU A 126 -12.89 7.02 -6.62
CA LEU A 126 -12.63 6.07 -5.54
C LEU A 126 -13.90 5.83 -4.73
N ASP A 127 -13.99 4.65 -4.08
CA ASP A 127 -15.04 4.39 -3.09
C ASP A 127 -14.90 5.39 -1.94
N PRO A 128 -15.92 6.22 -1.64
CA PRO A 128 -15.86 7.17 -0.55
C PRO A 128 -16.00 6.53 0.84
N ALA A 129 -16.40 5.26 0.95
CA ALA A 129 -16.67 4.63 2.25
C ALA A 129 -15.51 4.70 3.26
N PRO A 130 -14.22 4.46 2.87
CA PRO A 130 -13.08 4.63 3.77
C PRO A 130 -12.87 6.08 4.22
N PHE A 131 -13.26 7.06 3.40
CA PHE A 131 -13.10 8.49 3.68
C PHE A 131 -14.25 9.08 4.49
N ALA A 132 -15.45 8.48 4.40
CA ALA A 132 -16.64 8.95 5.11
C ALA A 132 -16.51 8.86 6.64
N GLN A 133 -15.56 8.06 7.14
CA GLN A 133 -15.27 7.90 8.57
C GLN A 133 -14.17 8.85 9.08
N LEU A 134 -13.55 9.66 8.21
CA LEU A 134 -12.54 10.63 8.63
C LEU A 134 -13.19 11.79 9.40
N ASP A 135 -12.52 12.27 10.43
CA ASP A 135 -12.94 13.47 11.17
C ASP A 135 -11.72 14.25 11.68
N GLN A 136 -11.00 13.70 12.66
CA GLN A 136 -9.97 14.46 13.37
C GLN A 136 -8.57 14.24 12.81
N GLU A 137 -8.33 13.08 12.21
CA GLU A 137 -7.01 12.66 11.75
C GLU A 137 -7.08 11.98 10.38
N VAL A 138 -6.01 12.09 9.61
CA VAL A 138 -5.82 11.30 8.38
C VAL A 138 -4.34 11.18 8.05
N THR A 139 -3.97 10.06 7.44
CA THR A 139 -2.75 9.90 6.64
C THR A 139 -3.13 9.40 5.26
N LEU A 140 -2.76 10.14 4.22
CA LEU A 140 -2.81 9.69 2.83
C LEU A 140 -1.39 9.47 2.34
N MET A 141 -1.12 8.35 1.68
CA MET A 141 0.19 8.10 1.10
C MET A 141 0.10 7.33 -0.21
N PHE A 142 1.06 7.56 -1.11
CA PHE A 142 1.11 6.96 -2.43
C PHE A 142 2.50 7.12 -3.05
N TRP A 143 2.81 6.25 -4.01
CA TRP A 143 3.89 6.46 -4.95
C TRP A 143 3.40 7.21 -6.18
N CYS A 144 4.21 8.14 -6.68
CA CYS A 144 3.97 8.74 -7.99
C CYS A 144 5.26 9.03 -8.75
N ALA A 145 5.16 9.12 -10.07
CA ALA A 145 6.20 9.65 -10.93
C ALA A 145 5.57 10.64 -11.92
N GLY A 146 5.73 11.95 -11.66
CA GLY A 146 5.16 12.99 -12.50
C GLY A 146 5.82 13.07 -13.87
N ASP A 147 5.07 13.44 -14.89
CA ASP A 147 5.59 13.60 -16.25
C ASP A 147 6.37 14.93 -16.37
N PRO A 148 7.71 14.89 -16.56
CA PRO A 148 8.52 16.09 -16.68
C PRO A 148 8.24 16.92 -17.94
N ALA A 149 7.56 16.35 -18.95
CA ALA A 149 7.14 17.09 -20.14
C ALA A 149 5.83 17.87 -19.92
N ALA A 150 5.02 17.49 -18.93
CA ALA A 150 3.72 18.09 -18.65
C ALA A 150 3.70 18.97 -17.39
N LEU A 151 4.59 18.71 -16.41
CA LEU A 151 4.61 19.41 -15.13
C LEU A 151 5.71 20.49 -15.07
N PRO A 152 5.47 21.64 -14.42
CA PRO A 152 4.32 21.94 -13.55
C PRO A 152 3.10 22.41 -14.33
N ALA A 153 1.92 22.04 -13.84
CA ALA A 153 0.62 22.47 -14.37
C ALA A 153 -0.35 22.65 -13.21
N ASN A 154 -1.55 23.19 -13.47
CA ASN A 154 -2.62 23.13 -12.48
C ASN A 154 -3.07 21.67 -12.35
N THR A 155 -2.65 20.98 -11.28
CA THR A 155 -3.02 19.57 -11.06
C THR A 155 -3.78 19.37 -9.76
N SER A 156 -4.55 18.30 -9.65
CA SER A 156 -5.03 17.74 -8.39
C SER A 156 -4.86 16.23 -8.48
N ILE A 157 -3.94 15.67 -7.70
CA ILE A 157 -3.69 14.22 -7.73
C ILE A 157 -4.75 13.47 -6.92
N LEU A 158 -5.34 14.09 -5.90
CA LEU A 158 -6.48 13.59 -5.15
C LEU A 158 -7.30 14.77 -4.65
N GLU A 159 -8.61 14.73 -4.85
CA GLU A 159 -9.57 15.67 -4.23
C GLU A 159 -10.75 14.90 -3.62
N ALA A 160 -11.12 15.25 -2.39
CA ALA A 160 -12.31 14.76 -1.71
C ALA A 160 -13.24 15.93 -1.35
N VAL A 161 -14.54 15.74 -1.58
CA VAL A 161 -15.57 16.76 -1.34
C VAL A 161 -16.71 16.23 -0.49
N ASN A 162 -17.38 17.16 0.22
CA ASN A 162 -18.61 16.87 0.96
C ASN A 162 -19.83 16.83 0.03
N ALA A 163 -21.02 16.61 0.60
CA ALA A 163 -22.27 16.53 -0.15
C ALA A 163 -22.65 17.83 -0.89
N GLN A 164 -22.11 18.97 -0.45
CA GLN A 164 -22.28 20.29 -1.06
C GLN A 164 -21.27 20.54 -2.20
N GLY A 165 -20.35 19.61 -2.45
CA GLY A 165 -19.28 19.77 -3.42
C GLY A 165 -18.13 20.66 -2.93
N GLU A 166 -18.09 20.98 -1.64
CA GLU A 166 -17.02 21.75 -1.03
C GLU A 166 -15.80 20.85 -0.77
N ARG A 167 -14.62 21.39 -1.03
CA ARG A 167 -13.35 20.71 -0.76
C ARG A 167 -13.20 20.42 0.72
N VAL A 168 -12.91 19.15 1.02
CA VAL A 168 -12.47 18.68 2.33
C VAL A 168 -11.00 18.26 2.28
N LEU A 169 -10.58 17.56 1.23
CA LEU A 169 -9.16 17.23 0.99
C LEU A 169 -8.77 17.61 -0.42
N ASN A 170 -7.57 18.15 -0.62
CA ASN A 170 -6.99 18.25 -1.95
C ASN A 170 -5.46 18.28 -1.91
N ILE A 171 -4.85 17.56 -2.86
CA ILE A 171 -3.41 17.55 -3.06
C ILE A 171 -3.11 18.11 -4.45
N HIS A 172 -2.52 19.31 -4.49
CA HIS A 172 -1.94 19.85 -5.72
C HIS A 172 -0.48 19.40 -5.80
N LEU A 173 -0.12 18.57 -6.80
CA LEU A 173 1.20 17.93 -6.89
C LEU A 173 1.80 18.01 -8.30
N PRO A 174 2.43 19.13 -8.70
CA PRO A 174 2.34 20.45 -8.09
C PRO A 174 1.17 21.26 -8.69
N TRP A 175 0.97 22.50 -8.24
CA TRP A 175 0.26 23.52 -9.03
C TRP A 175 1.15 24.13 -10.12
N SER A 176 0.62 24.99 -11.00
CA SER A 176 1.37 25.58 -12.12
C SER A 176 2.57 26.42 -11.70
N ASN A 177 2.61 26.89 -10.45
CA ASN A 177 3.76 27.60 -9.89
C ASN A 177 4.82 26.67 -9.25
N GLY A 178 4.68 25.35 -9.41
CA GLY A 178 5.61 24.35 -8.86
C GLY A 178 5.50 24.15 -7.34
N ARG A 179 4.50 24.76 -6.68
CA ARG A 179 4.24 24.55 -5.26
C ARG A 179 3.36 23.32 -5.05
N ILE A 180 3.65 22.59 -3.97
CA ILE A 180 2.83 21.47 -3.51
C ILE A 180 1.93 21.99 -2.40
N TYR A 181 0.63 21.75 -2.52
CA TYR A 181 -0.37 22.19 -1.56
C TYR A 181 -1.04 20.98 -0.94
N TRP A 182 -1.24 21.06 0.37
CA TRP A 182 -2.08 20.15 1.13
C TRP A 182 -3.22 20.94 1.74
N ASP A 183 -4.42 20.77 1.16
CA ASP A 183 -5.66 21.32 1.67
C ASP A 183 -6.37 20.21 2.46
N ALA A 184 -6.72 20.46 3.72
CA ALA A 184 -7.37 19.43 4.54
C ALA A 184 -8.26 20.00 5.64
N GLY A 185 -9.51 19.56 5.66
CA GLY A 185 -10.57 19.95 6.57
C GLY A 185 -11.46 21.05 6.02
N GLN A 186 -12.70 21.15 6.49
CA GLN A 186 -13.70 22.13 6.07
C GLN A 186 -14.64 22.47 7.25
N ASP A 187 -15.13 23.72 7.32
CA ASP A 187 -16.08 24.20 8.35
C ASP A 187 -17.26 25.03 7.80
N GLY A 188 -17.45 25.04 6.48
CA GLY A 188 -18.42 25.87 5.76
C GLY A 188 -17.90 27.27 5.39
N THR A 189 -16.72 27.67 5.86
CA THR A 189 -16.10 28.97 5.55
C THR A 189 -14.79 28.86 4.76
N GLY A 190 -14.18 27.67 4.73
CA GLY A 190 -12.90 27.43 4.07
C GLY A 190 -12.22 26.16 4.58
N TYR A 191 -10.98 25.96 4.16
CA TYR A 191 -10.18 24.79 4.50
C TYR A 191 -8.82 25.18 5.08
N ASP A 192 -8.18 24.28 5.82
CA ASP A 192 -6.80 24.47 6.24
C ASP A 192 -5.84 24.14 5.11
N ARG A 193 -4.71 24.86 5.04
CA ARG A 193 -3.71 24.71 3.98
C ARG A 193 -2.30 24.85 4.53
N ILE A 194 -1.42 23.99 4.05
CA ILE A 194 0.03 24.25 4.00
C ILE A 194 0.53 24.09 2.58
N ASP A 195 1.57 24.84 2.22
CA ASP A 195 2.19 24.73 0.92
C ASP A 195 3.65 25.16 0.95
N LYS A 196 4.45 24.56 0.09
CA LYS A 196 5.88 24.86 -0.04
C LYS A 196 6.29 24.74 -1.51
N GLN A 197 7.25 25.57 -1.91
CA GLN A 197 7.87 25.47 -3.23
C GLN A 197 8.63 24.15 -3.36
N ALA A 198 8.33 23.38 -4.40
CA ALA A 198 9.11 22.23 -4.81
C ALA A 198 9.94 22.54 -6.05
N THR A 199 11.00 21.75 -6.25
CA THR A 199 11.79 21.72 -7.48
C THR A 199 11.22 20.71 -8.47
N ALA A 200 11.50 20.88 -9.77
CA ALA A 200 11.06 19.91 -10.79
C ALA A 200 11.56 18.48 -10.52
N ALA A 201 12.77 18.33 -9.97
CA ALA A 201 13.30 17.03 -9.58
C ALA A 201 12.50 16.36 -8.44
N GLU A 202 11.82 17.13 -7.59
CA GLU A 202 11.04 16.57 -6.48
C GLU A 202 9.70 15.99 -6.94
N TYR A 203 9.02 16.62 -7.90
CA TYR A 203 7.70 16.16 -8.39
C TYR A 203 7.73 15.40 -9.73
N ALA A 204 8.81 15.51 -10.50
CA ALA A 204 8.95 14.87 -11.83
C ALA A 204 10.36 14.29 -12.09
N GLY A 205 11.20 14.14 -11.07
CA GLY A 205 12.55 13.56 -11.21
C GLY A 205 12.59 12.02 -11.22
N GLY A 206 11.46 11.36 -11.00
CA GLY A 206 11.34 9.91 -10.90
C GLY A 206 10.33 9.49 -9.82
N PRO A 207 10.23 8.17 -9.54
CA PRO A 207 9.36 7.65 -8.49
C PRO A 207 9.66 8.33 -7.15
N THR A 208 8.62 8.90 -6.55
CA THR A 208 8.68 9.57 -5.25
C THR A 208 7.46 9.17 -4.45
N HIS A 209 7.69 8.75 -3.21
CA HIS A 209 6.63 8.49 -2.25
C HIS A 209 6.25 9.80 -1.56
N TRP A 210 4.96 10.09 -1.50
CA TRP A 210 4.43 11.23 -0.76
C TRP A 210 3.48 10.75 0.31
N ALA A 211 3.53 11.38 1.49
CA ALA A 211 2.51 11.21 2.51
C ALA A 211 2.04 12.56 3.05
N PHE A 212 0.76 12.67 3.33
CA PHE A 212 0.07 13.87 3.79
C PHE A 212 -0.72 13.53 5.03
N THR A 213 -0.46 14.25 6.12
CA THR A 213 -1.10 14.00 7.41
C THR A 213 -1.84 15.23 7.91
N LYS A 214 -2.89 15.00 8.69
CA LYS A 214 -3.57 16.02 9.49
C LYS A 214 -3.92 15.45 10.86
N ASN A 215 -3.84 16.30 11.87
CA ASN A 215 -4.38 16.04 13.20
C ASN A 215 -4.99 17.33 13.78
N THR A 216 -6.30 17.35 13.96
CA THR A 216 -7.04 18.52 14.47
C THR A 216 -6.80 18.78 15.95
N ALA A 217 -6.49 17.75 16.74
CA ALA A 217 -6.24 17.89 18.18
C ALA A 217 -4.92 18.59 18.46
N THR A 218 -3.88 18.28 17.67
CA THR A 218 -2.59 18.98 17.72
C THR A 218 -2.53 20.18 16.78
N GLY A 219 -3.52 20.31 15.89
CA GLY A 219 -3.62 21.36 14.88
C GLY A 219 -2.57 21.25 13.78
N THR A 220 -2.00 20.07 13.52
CA THR A 220 -0.87 19.90 12.60
C THR A 220 -1.29 19.43 11.21
N LEU A 221 -0.61 19.96 10.19
CA LEU A 221 -0.54 19.41 8.85
C LEU A 221 0.92 19.08 8.55
N ARG A 222 1.19 17.93 7.91
CA ARG A 222 2.54 17.58 7.48
C ARG A 222 2.55 16.93 6.10
N ILE A 223 3.61 17.20 5.35
CA ILE A 223 3.93 16.58 4.07
C ILE A 223 5.26 15.87 4.23
N TYR A 224 5.30 14.59 3.87
CA TYR A 224 6.48 13.75 3.85
C TYR A 224 6.83 13.38 2.41
N ARG A 225 8.12 13.31 2.12
CA ARG A 225 8.67 12.87 0.84
C ARG A 225 9.69 11.76 1.10
N ASN A 226 9.49 10.59 0.48
CA ASN A 226 10.34 9.41 0.66
C ASN A 226 10.60 9.09 2.14
N GLY A 227 9.53 9.09 2.95
CA GLY A 227 9.58 8.81 4.39
C GLY A 227 10.11 9.93 5.27
N VAL A 228 10.57 11.06 4.72
CA VAL A 228 11.16 12.17 5.49
C VAL A 228 10.23 13.38 5.51
N LEU A 229 10.11 14.05 6.67
CA LEU A 229 9.31 15.28 6.80
C LEU A 229 9.84 16.36 5.84
N TRP A 230 9.00 16.80 4.92
CA TRP A 230 9.34 17.79 3.90
C TRP A 230 8.79 19.18 4.23
N HIS A 231 7.58 19.24 4.81
CA HIS A 231 6.95 20.47 5.25
C HIS A 231 5.93 20.21 6.36
N SER A 232 5.67 21.22 7.19
CA SER A 232 4.65 21.17 8.23
C SER A 232 4.10 22.56 8.54
N GLY A 233 2.87 22.60 9.05
CA GLY A 233 2.27 23.80 9.64
C GLY A 233 1.38 23.45 10.82
N THR A 234 0.93 24.49 11.52
CA THR A 234 0.10 24.39 12.73
C THR A 234 -1.18 25.22 12.59
N GLY A 235 -2.08 25.15 13.58
CA GLY A 235 -3.35 25.88 13.58
C GLY A 235 -4.44 25.28 12.70
N ALA A 236 -4.21 24.08 12.15
CA ALA A 236 -5.11 23.40 11.22
C ALA A 236 -6.13 22.52 11.96
N VAL A 237 -7.21 23.15 12.43
CA VAL A 237 -8.20 22.54 13.34
C VAL A 237 -9.55 22.19 12.68
N ARG A 238 -9.72 22.42 11.38
CA ARG A 238 -10.99 22.14 10.69
C ARG A 238 -11.22 20.63 10.52
N SER A 239 -12.46 20.18 10.72
CA SER A 239 -12.85 18.76 10.64
C SER A 239 -12.77 18.21 9.22
N LEU A 240 -12.47 16.92 9.09
CA LEU A 240 -12.46 16.14 7.85
C LEU A 240 -13.81 15.45 7.57
N ALA A 241 -14.80 15.64 8.44
CA ALA A 241 -16.05 14.90 8.38
C ALA A 241 -16.88 15.24 7.13
N GLY A 242 -17.70 14.27 6.72
CA GLY A 242 -18.72 14.46 5.70
C GLY A 242 -18.22 14.33 4.25
N ILE A 243 -17.06 13.72 4.03
CA ILE A 243 -16.62 13.34 2.67
C ILE A 243 -17.62 12.36 2.07
N THR A 244 -18.10 12.67 0.86
CA THR A 244 -19.06 11.83 0.12
C THR A 244 -18.57 11.43 -1.26
N ARG A 245 -17.52 12.07 -1.77
CA ARG A 245 -16.94 11.77 -3.08
C ARG A 245 -15.45 12.02 -3.07
N VAL A 246 -14.70 11.10 -3.69
CA VAL A 246 -13.25 11.17 -3.82
C VAL A 246 -12.86 10.89 -5.26
N VAL A 247 -11.97 11.73 -5.80
CA VAL A 247 -11.44 11.63 -7.16
C VAL A 247 -9.93 11.60 -7.08
N LEU A 248 -9.32 10.65 -7.77
CA LEU A 248 -7.90 10.55 -8.02
C LEU A 248 -7.58 11.03 -9.44
N ALA A 249 -6.40 11.62 -9.60
CA ALA A 249 -5.82 12.15 -10.85
C ALA A 249 -6.52 13.37 -11.47
N ALA A 250 -7.55 13.93 -10.83
CA ALA A 250 -8.14 15.21 -11.21
C ALA A 250 -8.84 15.85 -10.00
N ASN A 251 -9.30 17.08 -10.18
CA ASN A 251 -10.22 17.73 -9.24
C ASN A 251 -11.61 17.05 -9.30
N ALA A 252 -12.47 17.30 -8.32
CA ALA A 252 -13.78 16.66 -8.15
C ALA A 252 -14.78 16.96 -9.30
N ASN A 253 -14.49 17.98 -10.11
CA ASN A 253 -15.25 18.34 -11.31
C ASN A 253 -14.61 17.82 -12.62
N GLY A 254 -13.50 17.10 -12.53
CA GLY A 254 -12.75 16.54 -13.66
C GLY A 254 -11.79 17.52 -14.34
N GLY A 255 -11.50 18.67 -13.75
CA GLY A 255 -10.46 19.60 -14.22
C GLY A 255 -9.13 19.40 -13.50
N ASN A 256 -8.09 20.13 -13.92
CA ASN A 256 -6.75 20.08 -13.33
C ASN A 256 -6.18 18.65 -13.25
N PRO A 257 -6.14 17.89 -14.34
CA PRO A 257 -5.67 16.52 -14.30
C PRO A 257 -4.19 16.45 -13.91
N TYR A 258 -3.81 15.41 -13.18
CA TYR A 258 -2.42 15.04 -12.96
C TYR A 258 -1.90 14.23 -14.16
N ALA A 259 -0.66 14.51 -14.57
CA ALA A 259 0.03 13.80 -15.62
C ALA A 259 1.22 13.02 -15.03
N GLY A 260 1.18 11.69 -15.10
CA GLY A 260 2.22 10.84 -14.54
C GLY A 260 1.76 9.43 -14.23
N LEU A 261 2.51 8.78 -13.35
CA LEU A 261 2.23 7.44 -12.83
C LEU A 261 1.81 7.56 -11.37
N ILE A 262 0.83 6.76 -10.94
CA ILE A 262 0.37 6.66 -9.54
C ILE A 262 0.33 5.19 -9.16
N ASP A 263 0.79 4.86 -7.96
CA ASP A 263 0.79 3.51 -7.42
C ASP A 263 0.57 3.53 -5.89
N ASP A 264 0.15 2.39 -5.34
CA ASP A 264 0.03 2.14 -3.89
C ASP A 264 -0.68 3.25 -3.08
N VAL A 265 -1.87 3.68 -3.51
CA VAL A 265 -2.67 4.68 -2.78
C VAL A 265 -3.24 4.07 -1.50
N GLN A 266 -2.84 4.61 -0.35
CA GLN A 266 -3.24 4.17 0.99
C GLN A 266 -3.86 5.33 1.79
N VAL A 267 -4.88 5.00 2.59
CA VAL A 267 -5.55 5.94 3.49
C VAL A 267 -5.69 5.31 4.89
N PHE A 268 -5.34 6.10 5.90
CA PHE A 268 -5.48 5.75 7.31
C PHE A 268 -6.29 6.85 7.99
N GLY A 269 -7.27 6.47 8.81
CA GLY A 269 -8.06 7.39 9.64
C GLY A 269 -7.34 7.91 10.88
N THR A 270 -6.00 7.90 10.87
CA THR A 270 -5.16 8.35 11.98
C THR A 270 -3.91 9.04 11.45
N GLU A 271 -3.29 9.88 12.29
CA GLU A 271 -1.99 10.48 12.00
C GLU A 271 -0.88 9.45 12.28
N LEU A 272 -0.28 8.91 11.22
CA LEU A 272 0.90 8.05 11.33
C LEU A 272 2.13 8.91 11.62
N ASP A 273 3.02 8.40 12.47
CA ASP A 273 4.30 9.05 12.72
C ASP A 273 5.29 8.87 11.56
N ALA A 274 6.36 9.66 11.58
CA ALA A 274 7.38 9.65 10.52
C ALA A 274 8.06 8.28 10.35
N ALA A 275 8.27 7.56 11.45
CA ALA A 275 8.95 6.26 11.43
C ALA A 275 8.06 5.20 10.75
N THR A 276 6.77 5.23 11.04
CA THR A 276 5.76 4.36 10.46
C THR A 276 5.59 4.63 8.98
N ILE A 277 5.49 5.91 8.57
CA ILE A 277 5.42 6.29 7.15
C ILE A 277 6.66 5.80 6.39
N ALA A 278 7.85 5.98 6.95
CA ALA A 278 9.08 5.51 6.32
C ALA A 278 9.16 3.98 6.22
N ALA A 279 8.63 3.26 7.22
CA ALA A 279 8.61 1.80 7.23
C ALA A 279 7.54 1.21 6.29
N TRP A 280 6.43 1.92 6.08
CA TRP A 280 5.26 1.40 5.36
C TRP A 280 5.13 1.88 3.91
N MET A 281 6.01 2.78 3.44
CA MET A 281 5.96 3.26 2.04
C MET A 281 6.06 2.15 0.99
N ASP A 282 6.64 1.00 1.34
CA ASP A 282 6.74 -0.19 0.47
C ASP A 282 5.86 -1.35 0.97
N ARG A 283 4.97 -1.09 1.93
CA ARG A 283 4.08 -2.12 2.52
C ARG A 283 2.88 -2.35 1.60
N ARG A 284 2.54 -3.63 1.42
CA ARG A 284 1.35 -4.12 0.74
C ARG A 284 0.57 -5.04 1.64
#